data_AF-A0A2W6BK24-F1
#
_entry.id   AF-A0A2W6BK24-F1
#
_cell.length_a   1.000
_cell.length_b   1.000
_cell.length_c   1.000
_cell.angle_alpha   90.00
_cell.angle_beta   90.00
_cell.angle_gamma   90.00
#
_symmetry.space_group_name_H-M   'P 1'
#
loop_
_entity.id
_entity.type
_entity.pdbx_description
1 polymer ?
#
loop_
_entity_poly.entity_id
_entity_poly.type
_entity_poly.pdbx_seq_one_letter_code
_entity_poly.pdbx_strand_id
1 'polypeptide(L)' 'MTSTSIKVPHQLRDRIALLAEAEHVPMSIVLDRAIRELEDRARVDEMWHALGSYRRRDPEGYREYIAGGPAAADDWPEYQ' A
#
# COMPACT_ATOMS: atom_id res chain seq x y z
N MET A 1 -2.56 1.60 25.12
CA MET A 1 -2.93 0.71 24.00
C MET A 1 -4.42 0.45 24.07
N THR A 2 -5.18 0.95 23.11
CA THR A 2 -6.61 0.67 22.97
C THR A 2 -6.77 -0.70 22.32
N SER A 3 -7.43 -1.63 23.00
CA SER A 3 -7.77 -2.94 22.44
C SER A 3 -9.23 -2.93 22.01
N THR A 4 -9.49 -3.46 20.81
CA THR A 4 -10.84 -3.64 20.28
C THR A 4 -10.99 -5.08 19.78
N SER A 5 -12.23 -5.55 19.68
CA SER A 5 -12.54 -6.91 19.22
C SER A 5 -13.30 -6.85 17.91
N ILE A 6 -12.86 -7.63 16.93
CA ILE A 6 -13.55 -7.82 15.66
C ILE A 6 -14.09 -9.25 15.57
N LYS A 7 -15.30 -9.42 15.00
CA LYS A 7 -15.86 -10.75 14.76
C LYS A 7 -15.38 -11.25 13.40
N VAL A 8 -14.79 -12.44 13.38
CA VAL A 8 -14.33 -13.12 12.17
C VAL A 8 -14.77 -14.59 12.21
N PRO A 9 -14.89 -15.27 11.06
CA PRO A 9 -15.10 -16.71 11.03
C PRO A 9 -13.98 -17.45 11.78
N HIS A 10 -14.32 -18.52 12.50
CA HIS A 10 -13.35 -19.30 13.28
C HIS A 10 -12.15 -19.78 12.44
N GLN A 11 -12.42 -20.26 11.23
CA GLN A 11 -11.39 -20.71 10.30
C GLN A 11 -10.38 -19.60 9.95
N LEU A 12 -10.84 -18.35 9.81
CA LEU A 12 -9.95 -17.23 9.53
C LEU A 12 -9.10 -16.86 10.76
N ARG A 13 -9.72 -16.81 11.95
CA ARG A 13 -9.00 -16.61 13.21
C ARG A 13 -7.88 -17.63 13.37
N ASP A 14 -8.18 -18.91 13.14
CA ASP A 14 -7.22 -19.99 13.32
C ASP A 14 -6.07 -19.91 12.31
N ARG A 15 -6.36 -19.53 11.07
CA ARG A 15 -5.31 -19.25 10.07
C ARG A 15 -4.40 -18.09 10.50
N ILE A 16 -4.96 -17.01 11.04
CA ILE A 16 -4.17 -15.87 11.54
C ILE A 16 -3.34 -16.29 12.75
N ALA A 17 -3.89 -17.09 13.67
CA ALA A 17 -3.18 -17.59 14.83
C ALA A 17 -1.98 -18.46 14.43
N LEU A 18 -2.14 -19.36 13.46
CA LEU A 18 -1.05 -20.19 12.94
C LEU A 18 0.10 -19.35 12.34
N LEU A 19 -0.23 -18.29 11.60
CA LEU A 19 0.78 -17.36 11.06
C LEU A 19 1.51 -16.61 12.18
N ALA A 20 0.76 -16.14 13.17
CA ALA A 20 1.30 -15.45 14.33
C ALA A 20 2.25 -16.34 15.15
N GLU A 21 1.88 -17.61 15.36
CA GLU A 21 2.70 -18.62 16.03
C GLU A 21 3.99 -18.93 15.28
N ALA A 22 3.90 -19.14 13.95
CA ALA A 22 5.06 -19.45 13.12
C ALA A 22 6.13 -18.34 13.15
N GLU A 23 5.71 -17.10 13.32
CA GLU A 23 6.60 -15.93 13.37
C GLU A 23 6.88 -15.45 14.80
N HIS A 24 6.36 -16.11 15.82
CA HIS A 24 6.47 -15.72 17.23
C HIS A 24 6.04 -14.27 17.51
N VAL A 25 4.99 -13.81 16.84
CA VAL A 25 4.42 -12.47 17.01
C VAL A 25 2.95 -12.54 17.45
N PRO A 26 2.39 -11.47 18.06
CA PRO A 26 0.95 -11.38 18.31
C PRO A 26 0.14 -11.34 17.01
N MET A 27 -1.09 -11.87 17.03
CA MET A 27 -2.03 -11.81 15.88
C MET A 27 -2.26 -10.39 15.36
N SER A 28 -2.20 -9.38 16.24
CA SER A 28 -2.31 -7.97 15.83
C SER A 28 -1.21 -7.53 14.87
N ILE A 29 0.02 -8.04 15.03
CA ILE A 29 1.13 -7.71 14.14
C ILE A 29 0.93 -8.32 12.75
N VAL A 30 0.35 -9.51 12.68
CA VAL A 30 -0.02 -10.13 11.40
C VAL A 30 -1.06 -9.29 10.68
N LEU A 31 -2.08 -8.80 11.40
CA LEU A 31 -3.10 -7.91 10.85
C LEU A 31 -2.51 -6.56 10.40
N ASP A 32 -1.67 -5.93 11.22
CA ASP A 32 -1.04 -4.65 10.89
C ASP A 32 -0.18 -4.74 9.62
N ARG A 33 0.55 -5.84 9.46
CA ARG A 33 1.34 -6.07 8.23
C ARG A 33 0.47 -6.26 7.01
N ALA A 34 -0.59 -7.07 7.13
CA ALA A 34 -1.54 -7.28 6.03
C ALA A 34 -2.23 -5.96 5.62
N ILE A 35 -2.53 -5.08 6.59
CA ILE A 35 -3.08 -3.74 6.32
C ILE A 35 -2.07 -2.90 5.54
N ARG A 36 -0.81 -2.82 5.99
CA ARG A 36 0.23 -2.06 5.27
C ARG A 36 0.43 -2.55 3.84
N GLU A 37 0.44 -3.86 3.63
CA GLU A 37 0.54 -4.43 2.28
C GLU A 37 -0.67 -4.11 1.39
N LEU A 38 -1.87 -3.94 1.97
CA LEU A 38 -3.05 -3.51 1.23
C LEU A 38 -3.00 -2.02 0.92
N GLU A 39 -2.57 -1.19 1.88
CA GLU A 39 -2.39 0.26 1.71
C GLU A 39 -1.32 0.57 0.66
N ASP A 40 -0.19 -0.13 0.70
CA ASP A 40 0.88 0.07 -0.27
C ASP A 40 0.44 -0.36 -1.68
N ARG A 41 -0.31 -1.45 -1.80
CA ARG A 41 -0.91 -1.85 -3.09
C ARG A 41 -1.90 -0.81 -3.61
N ALA A 42 -2.78 -0.31 -2.75
CA ALA A 42 -3.74 0.73 -3.13
C ALA A 42 -3.03 2.02 -3.58
N ARG A 43 -1.99 2.44 -2.87
CA ARG A 43 -1.16 3.60 -3.25
C ARG A 43 -0.49 3.40 -4.61
N VAL A 44 0.04 2.20 -4.87
CA VAL A 44 0.63 1.85 -6.17
C VAL A 44 -0.41 1.89 -7.28
N ASP A 45 -1.60 1.34 -7.05
CA ASP A 45 -2.69 1.36 -8.04
C ASP A 45 -3.18 2.78 -8.35
N GLU A 46 -3.31 3.64 -7.33
CA GLU A 46 -3.62 5.06 -7.49
C GLU A 46 -2.54 5.79 -8.29
N MET A 47 -1.27 5.55 -7.98
CA MET A 47 -0.15 6.12 -8.71
C MET A 47 -0.16 5.70 -10.18
N TRP A 48 -0.41 4.42 -10.49
CA TRP A 48 -0.53 3.94 -11.88
C TRP A 48 -1.72 4.57 -12.61
N HIS A 49 -2.85 4.75 -11.93
CA HIS A 49 -4.00 5.44 -12.49
C HIS A 49 -3.72 6.92 -12.79
N ALA A 50 -3.04 7.62 -11.87
CA ALA A 50 -2.62 9.00 -12.04
C ALA A 50 -1.64 9.13 -13.22
N LEU A 51 -0.63 8.25 -13.29
CA LEU A 51 0.37 8.21 -14.35
C LEU A 51 -0.26 7.93 -15.72
N GLY A 52 -1.17 6.96 -15.79
CA GLY A 52 -1.92 6.66 -17.00
C GLY A 52 -2.80 7.83 -17.47
N SER A 53 -3.34 8.61 -16.53
CA SER A 53 -4.13 9.80 -16.82
C SER A 53 -3.26 10.98 -17.24
N TYR A 54 -2.06 11.12 -16.68
CA TYR A 54 -1.08 12.12 -17.11
C TYR A 54 -0.61 11.85 -18.54
N ARG A 55 -0.21 10.61 -18.85
CA ARG A 55 0.15 10.18 -20.22
C ARG A 55 -0.91 10.51 -21.27
N ARG A 56 -2.19 10.37 -20.91
CA ARG A 56 -3.31 10.65 -21.84
C ARG A 56 -3.58 12.13 -22.03
N ARG A 57 -3.43 12.94 -20.96
CA ARG A 57 -3.72 14.39 -20.98
C ARG A 57 -2.56 15.20 -21.54
N ASP A 58 -1.33 14.78 -21.27
CA ASP A 58 -0.11 15.42 -21.74
C ASP A 58 0.96 14.37 -22.12
N PRO A 59 0.93 13.90 -23.38
CA PRO A 59 1.88 12.89 -23.85
C PRO A 59 3.32 13.40 -23.97
N GLU A 60 3.54 14.71 -24.19
CA GLU A 60 4.88 15.29 -24.35
C GLU A 60 5.53 15.50 -22.98
N GLY A 61 4.84 16.12 -22.02
CA GLY A 61 5.32 16.23 -20.64
C GLY A 61 5.54 14.86 -19.99
N TYR A 62 4.71 13.87 -20.30
CA TYR A 62 4.94 12.49 -19.86
C TYR A 62 6.25 11.89 -20.39
N ARG A 63 6.61 12.17 -21.66
CA ARG A 63 7.88 11.70 -22.25
C ARG A 63 9.08 12.34 -21.59
N GLU A 64 9.00 13.63 -21.28
CA GLU A 64 10.05 14.36 -20.54
C GLU A 64 10.21 13.80 -19.12
N TYR A 65 9.09 13.55 -18.43
CA TYR A 65 9.07 12.94 -17.09
C TYR A 65 9.76 11.57 -17.04
N ILE A 66 9.43 10.65 -17.97
CA ILE A 66 10.07 9.31 -17.99
C ILE A 66 11.53 9.36 -18.46
N ALA A 67 11.90 10.35 -19.28
CA ALA A 67 13.28 10.55 -19.73
C ALA A 67 14.19 11.11 -18.62
N GLY A 68 13.63 11.82 -17.64
CA GLY A 68 14.34 12.39 -16.48
C GLY A 68 14.66 11.40 -15.34
N GLY A 69 14.03 10.21 -15.32
CA GLY A 69 14.25 9.18 -14.31
C GLY A 69 13.63 9.49 -12.92
N PRO A 70 13.42 8.46 -12.06
CA PRO A 70 12.64 8.55 -10.82
C PRO A 70 13.21 9.46 -9.71
N ALA A 71 14.33 10.16 -9.94
CA ALA A 71 14.87 11.16 -9.02
C ALA A 71 14.16 12.53 -9.10
N ALA A 72 13.32 12.76 -10.12
CA ALA A 72 12.53 13.98 -10.26
C ALA A 72 11.13 13.88 -9.60
N ALA A 73 10.77 12.73 -9.04
CA ALA A 73 9.44 12.46 -8.48
C ALA A 73 9.30 12.75 -6.98
N ASP A 74 10.37 13.20 -6.30
CA ASP A 74 10.30 13.69 -4.91
C ASP A 74 9.77 15.14 -4.81
N ASP A 75 9.61 15.85 -5.93
CA ASP A 75 9.03 17.20 -6.00
C ASP A 75 7.52 17.16 -6.34
N TRP A 76 6.72 16.52 -5.47
CA TRP A 76 5.29 16.81 -5.42
C TRP A 76 5.08 18.04 -4.50
N PRO A 77 4.77 19.24 -5.01
CA PRO A 77 4.72 20.45 -4.19
C PRO A 77 3.44 20.60 -3.35
N GLU A 78 2.61 19.56 -3.22
CA GLU A 78 1.28 19.67 -2.58
C GLU A 78 1.10 18.85 -1.31
N TYR A 79 2.14 18.17 -0.81
CA TYR A 79 2.09 17.48 0.49
C TYR A 79 3.42 17.62 1.26
N GLN A 80 3.76 18.84 1.65
CA GLN A 80 4.67 19.11 2.78
C GLN A 80 3.88 19.56 4.02
#